data_AF-A0A7J6V2G2-F1
#
_entry.id   AF-A0A7J6V2G2-F1
#
_cell.length_a   1.000
_cell.length_b   1.000
_cell.length_c   1.000
_cell.angle_alpha   90.00
_cell.angle_beta   90.00
_cell.angle_gamma   90.00
#
_symmetry.space_group_name_H-M   'P 1'
#
loop_
_entity.id
_entity.type
_entity.pdbx_description
1 polymer ?
#
loop_
_entity_poly.entity_id
_entity_poly.type
_entity_poly.pdbx_seq_one_letter_code
_entity_poly.pdbx_strand_id
1 'polypeptide(L)'
;MGRKSLQSLWQKYKVDLAVNGHVHNYERTCPIYQSSCTSQEKSNYKGPSNETIHVVARGGGAGLVDFTTLQTTWSIFKDHDFGFIKLTATDHSNLLFEYKKSSEGKVYDSFTISQDYRDILACVVDSCPSTTLAS
;
A
#
# COMPACT_ATOMS: atom_id res chain seq x y z
N MET A 1 13.50 -12.64 -7.88
CA MET A 1 12.13 -13.19 -7.79
C MET A 1 11.39 -12.49 -6.65
N GLY A 2 10.65 -11.42 -6.94
CA GLY A 2 9.90 -10.67 -5.90
C GLY A 2 8.41 -10.66 -6.23
N ARG A 3 7.95 -9.60 -6.87
CA ARG A 3 6.53 -9.35 -7.17
C ARG A 3 5.87 -10.33 -8.15
N LYS A 4 6.60 -10.86 -9.14
CA LYS A 4 6.00 -11.60 -10.29
C LYS A 4 5.11 -12.79 -9.88
N SER A 5 5.52 -13.57 -8.88
CA SER A 5 4.79 -14.76 -8.43
C SER A 5 3.80 -14.46 -7.29
N LEU A 6 4.01 -13.39 -6.53
CA LEU A 6 3.18 -13.06 -5.37
C LEU A 6 2.06 -12.06 -5.69
N GLN A 7 2.22 -11.23 -6.73
CA GLN A 7 1.20 -10.25 -7.12
C GLN A 7 -0.15 -10.91 -7.44
N SER A 8 -0.16 -12.11 -8.02
CA SER A 8 -1.40 -12.82 -8.33
C SER A 8 -2.13 -13.25 -7.06
N LEU A 9 -1.40 -13.57 -5.99
CA LEU A 9 -1.98 -13.89 -4.69
C LEU A 9 -2.49 -12.61 -4.02
N TRP A 10 -1.70 -11.54 -4.01
CA TRP A 10 -2.10 -10.27 -3.42
C TRP A 10 -3.33 -9.69 -4.10
N GLN A 11 -3.41 -9.80 -5.42
CA GLN A 11 -4.57 -9.40 -6.21
C GLN A 11 -5.78 -10.27 -5.88
N LYS A 12 -5.65 -11.61 -5.98
CA LYS A 12 -6.75 -12.57 -5.75
C LYS A 12 -7.34 -12.47 -4.35
N TYR A 13 -6.52 -12.20 -3.34
CA TYR A 13 -6.94 -12.12 -1.95
C TYR A 13 -7.07 -10.69 -1.43
N LYS A 14 -7.02 -9.69 -2.32
CA LYS A 14 -7.26 -8.27 -2.01
C LYS A 14 -6.45 -7.77 -0.82
N VAL A 15 -5.14 -8.02 -0.86
CA VAL A 15 -4.23 -7.52 0.18
C VAL A 15 -4.21 -5.99 0.11
N ASP A 16 -4.63 -5.32 1.17
CA ASP A 16 -4.68 -3.84 1.21
C ASP A 16 -3.27 -3.22 1.23
N LEU A 17 -2.37 -3.81 2.04
CA LEU A 17 -1.03 -3.27 2.28
C LEU A 17 0.04 -4.37 2.30
N ALA A 18 1.11 -4.16 1.54
CA ALA A 18 2.32 -4.99 1.58
C ALA A 18 3.51 -4.15 2.05
N VAL A 19 3.89 -4.35 3.31
CA VAL A 19 5.00 -3.63 3.96
C VAL A 19 6.29 -4.45 3.85
N ASN A 20 7.34 -3.82 3.35
CA ASN A 20 8.66 -4.41 3.21
C ASN A 20 9.69 -3.63 4.02
N GLY A 21 10.68 -4.36 4.52
CA GLY A 21 11.90 -3.78 5.07
C GLY A 21 13.04 -3.82 4.07
N HIS A 22 14.20 -4.27 4.53
CA HIS A 22 15.45 -4.36 3.79
C HIS A 22 16.10 -3.01 3.42
N VAL A 23 15.46 -2.18 2.58
CA VAL A 23 16.02 -0.90 2.11
C VAL A 23 15.85 0.18 3.17
N HIS A 24 16.95 0.83 3.57
CA HIS A 24 16.96 1.75 4.70
C HIS A 24 16.49 3.17 4.34
N ASN A 25 15.22 3.30 3.99
CA ASN A 25 14.50 4.55 3.75
C ASN A 25 12.99 4.30 3.88
N TYR A 26 12.18 5.31 3.55
CA TYR A 26 10.73 5.21 3.43
C TYR A 26 10.28 5.51 2.00
N GLU A 27 9.46 4.63 1.42
CA GLU A 27 8.81 4.86 0.13
C GLU A 27 7.41 4.26 0.11
N ARG A 28 6.42 5.00 -0.40
CA ARG A 28 5.05 4.53 -0.59
C ARG A 28 4.66 4.59 -2.06
N THR A 29 4.02 3.53 -2.52
CA THR A 29 3.47 3.46 -3.88
C THR A 29 2.01 3.91 -3.94
N CYS A 30 1.52 4.21 -5.14
CA CYS A 30 0.10 4.13 -5.44
C CYS A 30 -0.40 2.70 -5.25
N PRO A 31 -1.72 2.49 -5.11
CA PRO A 31 -2.27 1.16 -5.27
C PRO A 31 -1.97 0.66 -6.69
N ILE A 32 -1.34 -0.51 -6.79
CA ILE A 32 -0.62 -0.92 -8.00
C ILE A 32 -0.80 -2.41 -8.29
N TYR A 33 -1.06 -2.72 -9.55
CA TYR A 33 -1.01 -4.07 -10.08
C TYR A 33 -0.33 -4.07 -11.44
N GLN A 34 0.44 -5.13 -11.72
CA GLN A 34 1.24 -5.25 -12.95
C GLN A 34 2.07 -3.99 -13.32
N SER A 35 2.60 -3.29 -12.30
CA SER A 35 3.41 -2.07 -12.44
C SER A 35 2.63 -0.83 -12.94
N SER A 36 1.31 -0.87 -12.94
CA SER A 36 0.44 0.26 -13.26
C SER A 36 -0.35 0.69 -12.03
N CYS A 37 -0.42 1.99 -11.76
CA CYS A 37 -1.33 2.53 -10.76
C CYS A 37 -2.76 2.26 -11.19
N THR A 38 -3.59 1.79 -10.27
CA THR A 38 -5.01 1.52 -10.52
C THR A 38 -5.91 2.58 -9.92
N SER A 39 -5.36 3.41 -9.04
CA SER A 39 -5.98 4.64 -8.55
C SER A 39 -5.02 5.82 -8.70
N GLN A 40 -5.59 6.98 -8.98
CA GLN A 40 -4.90 8.28 -8.97
C GLN A 40 -4.98 8.97 -7.60
N GLU A 41 -5.74 8.40 -6.65
CA GLU A 41 -5.83 8.91 -5.29
C GLU A 41 -4.50 8.80 -4.56
N LYS A 42 -4.18 9.82 -3.75
CA LYS A 42 -2.88 9.91 -3.05
C LYS A 42 -2.98 9.69 -1.55
N SER A 43 -4.14 9.95 -0.96
CA SER A 43 -4.30 9.99 0.50
C SER A 43 -5.66 9.51 1.02
N ASN A 44 -6.71 9.48 0.19
CA ASN A 44 -8.05 9.06 0.63
C ASN A 44 -8.59 7.99 -0.32
N TYR A 45 -8.36 6.71 0.02
CA TYR A 45 -8.81 5.58 -0.78
C TYR A 45 -10.21 5.18 -0.36
N LYS A 46 -11.13 5.07 -1.34
CA LYS A 46 -12.54 4.72 -1.12
C LYS A 46 -13.02 3.67 -2.11
N GLY A 47 -13.95 2.83 -1.66
CA GLY A 47 -14.66 1.86 -2.51
C GLY A 47 -13.93 0.52 -2.64
N PRO A 48 -14.27 -0.31 -3.65
CA PRO A 48 -13.66 -1.61 -3.86
C PRO A 48 -12.14 -1.47 -3.91
N SER A 49 -11.46 -2.23 -3.06
CA SER A 49 -10.01 -2.21 -2.85
C SER A 49 -9.30 -2.17 -4.20
N ASN A 50 -8.84 -0.98 -4.58
CA ASN A 50 -8.02 -0.78 -5.77
C ASN A 50 -6.65 -1.30 -5.39
N GLU A 51 -6.35 -2.59 -5.58
CA GLU A 51 -5.01 -3.18 -5.57
C GLU A 51 -4.15 -2.95 -4.29
N THR A 52 -3.04 -3.66 -4.19
CA THR A 52 -2.16 -3.56 -3.02
C THR A 52 -1.35 -2.27 -3.04
N ILE A 53 -1.35 -1.52 -1.93
CA ILE A 53 -0.37 -0.46 -1.68
C ILE A 53 0.91 -1.10 -1.17
N HIS A 54 2.05 -0.78 -1.79
CA HIS A 54 3.35 -1.24 -1.31
C HIS A 54 4.03 -0.13 -0.52
N VAL A 55 4.61 -0.50 0.62
CA VAL A 55 5.36 0.41 1.48
C VAL A 55 6.71 -0.18 1.80
N VAL A 56 7.77 0.58 1.58
CA VAL A 56 9.09 0.34 2.14
C VAL A 56 9.18 1.15 3.42
N ALA A 57 9.42 0.48 4.55
CA ALA A 57 9.48 1.13 5.86
C ALA A 57 10.59 0.51 6.71
N ARG A 58 11.86 0.84 6.40
CA ARG A 58 13.00 0.46 7.24
C ARG A 58 13.90 1.66 7.53
N GLY A 59 13.34 2.68 8.17
CA GLY A 59 14.10 3.76 8.81
C GLY A 59 14.41 3.48 10.28
N GLY A 60 14.62 2.23 10.69
CA GLY A 60 14.67 1.83 12.11
C GLY A 60 16.01 2.07 12.83
N GLY A 61 17.03 2.63 12.17
CA GLY A 61 18.31 3.00 12.79
C GLY A 61 19.58 2.41 12.17
N ALA A 62 19.46 1.58 11.11
CA ALA A 62 20.61 1.14 10.32
C ALA A 62 20.92 2.16 9.20
N GLY A 63 22.18 2.28 8.77
CA GLY A 63 22.63 3.34 7.85
C GLY A 63 21.74 3.50 6.62
N LEU A 64 21.30 4.74 6.34
CA LEU A 64 20.33 5.05 5.30
C LEU A 64 20.86 4.71 3.89
N VAL A 65 19.93 4.44 2.97
CA VAL A 65 20.24 4.10 1.58
C VAL A 65 19.59 5.12 0.64
N ASP A 66 20.43 5.70 -0.24
CA ASP A 66 20.01 6.66 -1.25
C ASP A 66 19.00 6.09 -2.24
N PHE A 67 18.10 6.95 -2.71
CA PHE A 67 17.19 6.63 -3.79
C PHE A 67 17.90 6.68 -5.15
N THR A 68 17.42 5.87 -6.10
CA THR A 68 17.75 6.06 -7.52
C THR A 68 17.22 7.39 -8.05
N THR A 69 17.87 7.93 -9.08
CA THR A 69 17.40 9.11 -9.82
C THR A 69 16.17 8.84 -10.70
N LEU A 70 15.78 7.57 -10.86
CA LEU A 70 14.59 7.18 -11.61
C LEU A 70 13.33 7.68 -10.91
N GLN A 71 12.55 8.48 -11.62
CA GLN A 71 11.19 8.84 -11.24
C GLN A 71 10.22 7.81 -11.82
N THR A 72 9.61 7.04 -10.93
CA THR A 72 8.59 6.06 -11.31
C THR A 72 7.21 6.69 -11.19
N THR A 73 6.29 6.29 -12.06
CA THR A 73 4.90 6.79 -12.05
C THR A 73 4.13 6.36 -10.80
N TRP A 74 4.58 5.30 -10.14
CA TRP A 74 3.91 4.71 -8.99
C TRP A 74 4.43 5.16 -7.63
N SER A 75 5.58 5.84 -7.57
CA SER A 75 6.11 6.34 -6.29
C SER A 75 5.38 7.62 -5.88
N ILE A 76 4.62 7.57 -4.78
CA ILE A 76 3.87 8.73 -4.28
C ILE A 76 4.72 9.57 -3.32
N PHE A 77 5.41 8.92 -2.39
CA PHE A 77 6.17 9.61 -1.34
C PHE A 77 7.47 8.88 -1.05
N LYS A 78 8.54 9.65 -0.82
CA LYS A 78 9.87 9.16 -0.45
C LYS A 78 10.41 10.01 0.69
N ASP A 79 11.06 9.37 1.65
CA ASP A 79 11.80 10.05 2.71
C ASP A 79 13.09 9.31 3.02
N HIS A 80 14.20 10.05 3.00
CA HIS A 80 15.53 9.55 3.32
C HIS A 80 15.87 9.92 4.75
N ASP A 81 15.15 9.30 5.68
CA ASP A 81 15.28 9.55 7.11
C ASP A 81 14.87 8.31 7.92
N PHE A 82 15.13 8.36 9.21
CA PHE A 82 14.66 7.35 10.15
C PHE A 82 13.19 7.57 10.50
N GLY A 83 12.42 6.50 10.48
CA GLY A 83 11.00 6.55 10.76
C GLY A 83 10.35 5.17 10.85
N PHE A 84 9.08 5.18 11.22
CA PHE A 84 8.25 4.00 11.41
C PHE A 84 6.81 4.27 10.99
N ILE A 85 6.07 3.19 10.75
CA ILE A 85 4.65 3.26 10.40
C ILE A 85 3.77 2.98 11.62
N LYS A 86 2.62 3.64 11.69
CA LYS A 86 1.56 3.38 12.66
C LYS A 86 0.25 3.16 11.90
N LEU A 87 -0.38 2.02 12.14
CA LEU A 87 -1.70 1.69 11.59
C LEU A 87 -2.73 1.85 12.70
N THR A 88 -3.84 2.54 12.40
CA THR A 88 -4.96 2.72 13.32
C THR A 88 -6.25 2.31 12.60
N ALA A 89 -6.78 1.13 12.91
CA ALA A 89 -8.11 0.73 12.47
C ALA A 89 -9.13 1.37 13.43
N THR A 90 -9.90 2.34 12.95
CA THR A 90 -10.89 3.05 13.79
C THR A 90 -12.19 2.27 13.90
N ASP A 91 -12.54 1.53 12.85
CA ASP A 91 -13.69 0.64 12.78
C ASP A 91 -13.44 -0.42 11.68
N HIS A 92 -14.47 -1.18 11.33
CA HIS A 92 -14.36 -2.27 10.34
C HIS A 92 -14.24 -1.77 8.90
N SER A 93 -14.54 -0.50 8.65
CA SER A 93 -14.52 0.11 7.32
C SER A 93 -13.36 1.10 7.14
N ASN A 94 -12.73 1.57 8.21
CA ASN A 94 -11.76 2.67 8.17
C ASN A 94 -10.41 2.29 8.80
N LEU A 95 -9.36 2.41 7.98
CA LEU A 95 -7.96 2.25 8.38
C LEU A 95 -7.19 3.56 8.11
N LEU A 96 -6.51 4.08 9.11
CA LEU A 96 -5.55 5.17 9.00
C LEU A 96 -4.13 4.62 9.01
N PHE A 97 -3.36 5.00 7.99
CA PHE A 97 -1.91 4.80 7.90
C PHE A 97 -1.19 6.11 8.22
N GLU A 98 -0.16 6.05 9.06
CA GLU A 98 0.73 7.17 9.35
C GLU A 98 2.20 6.73 9.26
N TYR A 99 3.01 7.48 8.52
CA TYR A 99 4.47 7.42 8.61
C TYR A 99 4.97 8.55 9.50
N LYS A 100 5.80 8.21 10.48
CA LYS A 100 6.35 9.13 11.46
C LYS A 100 7.86 9.09 11.46
N LYS A 101 8.50 10.26 11.51
CA LYS A 101 9.95 10.33 11.68
C LYS A 101 10.33 9.99 13.11
N SER A 102 11.39 9.21 13.27
CA SER A 102 11.89 8.77 14.57
C SER A 102 12.47 9.91 15.41
N SER A 103 12.92 10.98 14.77
CA SER A 103 13.53 12.14 15.43
C SER A 103 12.55 12.96 16.28
N GLU A 104 11.31 13.12 15.81
CA GLU A 104 10.30 13.96 16.48
C GLU A 104 8.92 13.31 16.67
N GLY A 105 8.69 12.14 16.08
CA GLY A 105 7.43 11.41 16.21
C GLY A 105 6.23 12.07 15.49
N LYS A 106 6.45 13.10 14.66
CA LYS A 106 5.38 13.73 13.87
C LYS A 106 5.11 12.95 12.58
N VAL A 107 3.91 13.15 12.04
CA VAL A 107 3.45 12.52 10.79
C VAL A 107 3.99 13.29 9.59
N TYR A 108 4.56 12.57 8.62
CA TYR A 108 5.10 13.14 7.39
C TYR A 108 4.44 12.59 6.12
N ASP A 109 3.85 11.40 6.19
CA ASP A 109 2.99 10.85 5.15
C ASP A 109 1.84 10.10 5.81
N SER A 110 0.64 10.18 5.22
CA SER A 110 -0.54 9.50 5.73
C SER A 110 -1.55 9.26 4.63
N PHE A 111 -2.34 8.21 4.82
CA PHE A 111 -3.49 7.94 3.97
C PHE A 111 -4.56 7.17 4.74
N THR A 112 -5.78 7.22 4.24
CA THR A 112 -6.92 6.46 4.75
C THR A 112 -7.41 5.47 3.71
N ILE A 113 -7.86 4.31 4.18
CA ILE A 113 -8.65 3.36 3.40
C ILE A 113 -10.02 3.30 4.05
N SER A 114 -11.06 3.62 3.26
CA SER A 114 -12.45 3.59 3.67
C SER A 114 -13.24 2.68 2.73
N GLN A 115 -13.52 1.45 3.16
CA GLN A 115 -14.17 0.42 2.36
C GLN A 115 -15.08 -0.45 3.22
N ASP A 116 -16.25 -0.80 2.72
CA ASP A 116 -17.17 -1.71 3.41
C ASP A 116 -16.92 -3.17 3.00
N TYR A 117 -17.50 -4.12 3.73
CA TYR A 117 -17.35 -5.54 3.38
C TYR A 117 -17.82 -5.87 1.95
N ARG A 118 -18.83 -5.15 1.43
CA ARG A 118 -19.29 -5.30 0.04
C ARG A 118 -18.24 -4.90 -0.99
N ASP A 119 -17.42 -3.91 -0.68
CA ASP A 119 -16.32 -3.45 -1.53
C ASP A 119 -15.23 -4.52 -1.63
N ILE A 120 -14.99 -5.25 -0.53
CA ILE A 120 -14.10 -6.41 -0.50
C ILE A 120 -14.67 -7.56 -1.34
N LEU A 121 -15.99 -7.77 -1.37
CA LEU A 121 -16.62 -8.82 -2.17
C LEU A 121 -16.73 -8.50 -3.67
N ALA A 122 -16.62 -7.23 -4.06
CA ALA A 122 -16.76 -6.82 -5.45
C ALA A 122 -15.69 -7.46 -6.36
N CYS A 123 -16.05 -7.81 -7.59
CA CYS A 123 -15.06 -8.31 -8.54
C CYS A 123 -14.11 -7.20 -8.99
N VAL A 124 -12.82 -7.51 -9.02
CA VAL A 124 -11.77 -6.67 -9.62
C VAL A 124 -10.91 -7.53 -10.55
N VAL A 125 -10.03 -6.90 -11.34
CA VAL A 125 -9.15 -7.62 -12.27
C VAL A 125 -8.38 -8.73 -11.54
N ASP A 126 -8.35 -9.93 -12.11
CA ASP A 126 -7.74 -11.14 -11.55
C ASP A 126 -8.22 -11.54 -10.12
N SER A 127 -9.36 -11.00 -9.66
CA SER A 127 -10.00 -11.33 -8.38
C SER A 127 -11.53 -11.29 -8.52
N CYS A 128 -12.08 -12.28 -9.23
CA CYS A 128 -13.51 -12.51 -9.34
C CYS A 128 -13.80 -14.02 -9.20
N PRO A 129 -14.52 -14.45 -8.15
CA PRO A 129 -14.88 -15.85 -7.97
C PRO A 129 -15.75 -16.39 -9.11
N SER A 130 -15.66 -17.68 -9.38
CA SER A 130 -16.52 -18.34 -10.37
C SER A 130 -17.98 -18.29 -9.92
N THR A 131 -18.88 -18.06 -10.87
CA THR A 131 -20.33 -18.05 -10.66
C THR A 131 -20.98 -19.22 -11.39
N THR A 132 -22.17 -19.62 -10.93
CA THR A 132 -23.04 -20.57 -11.63
C THR A 132 -24.21 -19.82 -12.25
N LEU A 133 -24.74 -20.32 -13.37
CA LEU A 133 -25.96 -19.81 -13.99
C LEU A 133 -27.24 -20.40 -13.35
N ALA A 134 -27.10 -21.35 -12.41
CA ALA A 134 -28.22 -21.91 -11.68
C ALA A 134 -28.87 -20.85 -10.76
N SER A 135 -30.20 -20.89 -10.66
CA SER A 135 -31.02 -20.05 -9.76
C SER A 135 -31.64 -20.88 -8.65
#